data_AF-A0A920QSW8-F1
#
_entry.id   AF-A0A920QSW8-F1
#
_cell.length_a   1.000
_cell.length_b   1.000
_cell.length_c   1.000
_cell.angle_alpha   90.00
_cell.angle_beta   90.00
_cell.angle_gamma   90.00
#
_symmetry.space_group_name_H-M   'P 1'
#
loop_
_entity.id
_entity.type
_entity.pdbx_description
1 polymer ?
#
loop_
_entity_poly.entity_id
_entity_poly.type
_entity_poly.pdbx_seq_one_letter_code
_entity_poly.pdbx_strand_id
1 'polypeptide(L)'
;MARSPGTTSFSVSIFAYKQLPMRLWGAEGGGGRDRTVDGRCSCSGKYPRFDPNRFFPRGFSPAEFQMLNSDPDEPLFHRALAGHYPPGSTIKPFLGLAALHHGTWTPGRRAMCYGHFVLPGNSHRYRDWKPQGHGLMDLHESIVQSCDVYFYQLAVSLGIDYMGPFLREFGFGARTGIDISGENAGLVPSREWKRSQFSRREDQVWFPGETVITGIGQGFTLVTPLQLAHATATMASSGQRLQPRLVIATENSPTGEVVESVPARLNVLDDIDPLHWERIGGAMIGVTEELQGTSRIAMRGAPYTVAGKTGTAQVFSIGQDEEYDAEEIDERLRDHALFIAYAPAENPTIAVAVVVENGGGGSAGAAPVARKILDAYLVGGMDVDE
;
A
#
# COMPACT_ATOMS: atom_id res chain seq x y z
N MET A 1 22.44 31.02 23.45
CA MET A 1 21.57 30.76 22.28
C MET A 1 21.78 29.31 21.86
N ALA A 2 21.03 28.38 22.46
CA ALA A 2 21.06 26.97 22.09
C ALA A 2 19.91 26.73 21.10
N ARG A 3 20.24 26.28 19.88
CA ARG A 3 19.25 25.83 18.90
C ARG A 3 18.60 24.55 19.42
N SER A 4 17.27 24.55 19.48
CA SER A 4 16.46 23.35 19.68
C SER A 4 16.79 22.30 18.60
N PRO A 5 16.90 21.00 18.93
CA PRO A 5 16.84 19.95 17.93
C PRO A 5 15.52 20.03 17.18
N GLY A 6 15.55 19.85 15.86
CA GLY A 6 14.36 19.82 15.01
C GLY A 6 13.38 18.76 15.47
N THR A 7 12.10 19.10 15.49
CA THR A 7 11.03 18.14 15.78
C THR A 7 10.68 17.46 14.45
N THR A 8 10.98 16.16 14.33
CA THR A 8 10.66 15.35 13.16
C THR A 8 9.16 15.00 13.14
N SER A 9 8.54 15.10 11.97
CA SER A 9 7.12 14.81 11.75
C SER A 9 7.00 13.70 10.71
N PHE A 10 6.26 12.63 11.02
CA PHE A 10 5.99 11.51 10.11
C PHE A 10 4.49 11.42 9.92
N SER A 11 4.02 11.30 8.68
CA SER A 11 2.61 10.98 8.42
C SER A 11 2.46 9.48 8.18
N VAL A 12 1.48 8.86 8.83
CA VAL A 12 1.12 7.46 8.60
C VAL A 12 -0.34 7.40 8.28
N SER A 13 -0.64 6.86 7.10
CA SER A 13 -1.99 6.47 6.74
C SER A 13 -2.18 5.01 7.09
N ILE A 14 -3.12 4.74 8.01
CA ILE A 14 -3.48 3.39 8.43
C ILE A 14 -4.89 3.11 7.91
N PHE A 15 -5.04 2.00 7.21
CA PHE A 15 -6.37 1.49 6.89
C PHE A 15 -6.42 0.02 7.24
N ALA A 16 -7.38 -0.39 8.08
CA ALA A 16 -7.67 -1.79 8.36
C ALA A 16 -9.08 -2.17 7.93
N TYR A 17 -9.23 -3.34 7.30
CA TYR A 17 -10.46 -3.90 6.75
C TYR A 17 -10.78 -5.23 7.42
N LYS A 18 -11.89 -5.32 8.15
CA LYS A 18 -12.30 -6.58 8.81
C LYS A 18 -13.21 -7.42 7.90
N GLN A 19 -12.89 -8.70 7.70
CA GLN A 19 -13.66 -9.56 6.79
C GLN A 19 -15.04 -9.94 7.34
N LEU A 20 -15.24 -10.13 8.66
CA LEU A 20 -16.55 -10.40 9.29
C LEU A 20 -16.50 -10.13 10.82
N PRO A 21 -17.47 -9.44 11.46
CA PRO A 21 -18.34 -8.40 10.90
C PRO A 21 -17.52 -7.13 10.61
N MET A 22 -17.67 -6.60 9.40
CA MET A 22 -16.84 -5.54 8.83
C MET A 22 -16.73 -4.28 9.70
N ARG A 23 -15.49 -3.89 9.93
CA ARG A 23 -15.09 -2.74 10.71
C ARG A 23 -13.87 -2.12 10.06
N LEU A 24 -13.91 -0.79 9.93
CA LEU A 24 -12.75 0.02 9.57
C LEU A 24 -12.01 0.42 10.83
N TRP A 25 -10.68 0.35 10.79
CA TRP A 25 -9.82 0.97 11.79
C TRP A 25 -8.95 2.02 11.07
N GLY A 26 -9.37 3.27 11.17
CA GLY A 26 -8.53 4.43 10.84
C GLY A 26 -8.02 5.03 12.14
N ALA A 27 -6.76 5.42 12.18
CA ALA A 27 -6.24 6.25 13.26
C ALA A 27 -6.71 7.71 13.07
N GLU A 28 -8.01 7.95 13.28
CA GLU A 28 -8.58 9.31 13.38
C GLU A 28 -9.26 9.45 14.74
N GLY A 29 -8.62 10.21 15.62
CA GLY A 29 -9.12 10.49 16.96
C GLY A 29 -10.26 11.50 16.91
N GLY A 30 -11.50 11.01 16.90
CA GLY A 30 -12.71 11.77 17.17
C GLY A 30 -13.41 11.20 18.41
N GLY A 31 -13.63 12.05 19.42
CA GLY A 31 -14.13 11.66 20.73
C GLY A 31 -15.44 10.86 20.69
N GLY A 32 -15.35 9.63 21.19
CA GLY A 32 -16.44 8.74 21.56
C GLY A 32 -15.79 7.59 22.33
N ARG A 33 -16.41 7.09 23.40
CA ARG A 33 -15.84 6.01 24.23
C ARG A 33 -15.78 4.70 23.45
N ASP A 34 -14.79 4.59 22.58
CA ASP A 34 -14.24 3.33 22.13
C ASP A 34 -12.71 3.51 22.14
N ARG A 35 -12.01 2.52 22.69
CA ARG A 35 -10.59 2.65 23.07
C ARG A 35 -9.74 2.82 21.82
N THR A 36 -9.47 4.07 21.43
CA THR A 36 -8.44 4.42 20.45
C THR A 36 -7.08 4.03 21.03
N VAL A 37 -6.41 3.09 20.36
CA VAL A 37 -5.07 2.63 20.73
C VAL A 37 -4.07 3.76 20.43
N ASP A 38 -3.77 4.57 21.45
CA ASP A 38 -2.58 5.43 21.47
C ASP A 38 -1.36 4.54 21.69
N GLY A 39 -0.98 3.77 20.67
CA GLY A 39 0.28 3.07 20.64
C GLY A 39 1.40 4.09 20.48
N ARG A 40 2.04 4.51 21.58
CA ARG A 40 3.28 5.28 21.52
C ARG A 40 4.29 4.46 20.72
N CYS A 41 4.55 4.91 19.50
CA CYS A 41 5.68 4.44 18.75
C CYS A 41 6.93 5.01 19.44
N SER A 42 7.92 4.18 19.76
CA SER A 42 9.28 4.64 20.07
C SER A 42 10.03 5.14 18.82
N CYS A 43 9.28 5.52 17.78
CA CYS A 43 9.70 6.47 16.75
C CYS A 43 8.95 7.76 17.10
N SER A 44 9.65 8.82 17.46
CA SER A 44 9.10 10.11 17.89
C SER A 44 8.43 10.90 16.77
N GLY A 45 7.54 10.28 16.01
CA GLY A 45 6.78 10.91 14.92
C GLY A 45 5.43 11.40 15.40
N LYS A 46 5.24 12.72 15.40
CA LYS A 46 3.90 13.30 15.55
C LYS A 46 3.16 13.15 14.22
N TYR A 47 1.95 12.60 14.26
CA TYR A 47 1.01 12.74 13.16
C TYR A 47 0.45 14.17 13.18
N PRO A 48 0.55 14.93 12.08
CA PRO A 48 -0.11 16.22 11.98
C PRO A 48 -1.63 15.98 12.04
N ARG A 49 -2.26 16.37 13.15
CA ARG A 49 -3.71 16.29 13.36
C ARG A 49 -4.21 17.65 13.84
N PHE A 50 -5.48 17.93 13.58
CA PHE A 50 -6.19 19.04 14.22
C PHE A 50 -7.33 18.48 15.07
N ASP A 51 -7.76 19.24 16.08
CA ASP A 51 -8.93 18.88 16.88
C ASP A 51 -10.21 19.27 16.12
N PRO A 52 -11.04 18.31 15.65
CA PRO A 52 -12.25 18.62 14.91
C PRO A 52 -13.28 19.37 15.76
N ASN A 53 -13.23 19.24 17.09
CA ASN A 53 -14.11 20.00 17.99
C ASN A 53 -13.83 21.50 17.95
N ARG A 54 -12.71 21.95 17.37
CA ARG A 54 -12.46 23.39 17.18
C ARG A 54 -13.34 24.02 16.11
N PHE A 55 -13.93 23.23 15.20
CA PHE A 55 -14.90 23.74 14.23
C PHE A 55 -16.25 24.12 14.85
N PHE A 56 -16.57 23.63 16.06
CA PHE A 56 -17.86 23.86 16.72
C PHE A 56 -17.66 24.14 18.23
N PRO A 57 -18.20 25.21 18.84
CA PRO A 57 -19.16 26.19 18.32
C PRO A 57 -18.56 27.53 17.87
N ARG A 58 -17.26 27.78 18.12
CA ARG A 58 -16.60 29.05 17.82
C ARG A 58 -15.83 29.09 16.50
N GLY A 59 -15.54 27.93 15.90
CA GLY A 59 -14.67 27.82 14.73
C GLY A 59 -13.21 28.15 15.04
N PHE A 60 -12.33 27.90 14.07
CA PHE A 60 -10.97 28.44 14.10
C PHE A 60 -11.00 29.94 13.83
N SER A 61 -10.18 30.71 14.56
CA SER A 61 -9.90 32.08 14.13
C SER A 61 -9.21 32.07 12.76
N PRO A 62 -9.32 33.14 11.96
CA PRO A 62 -8.61 33.23 10.67
C PRO A 62 -7.10 32.95 10.79
N ALA A 63 -6.47 33.37 11.89
CA ALA A 63 -5.06 33.12 12.15
C ALA A 63 -4.76 31.63 12.41
N GLU A 64 -5.57 30.95 13.23
CA GLU A 64 -5.40 29.53 13.52
C GLU A 64 -5.68 28.66 12.28
N PHE A 65 -6.71 29.01 11.51
CA PHE A 65 -6.99 28.30 10.25
C PHE A 65 -5.87 28.52 9.24
N GLN A 66 -5.34 29.75 9.13
CA GLN A 66 -4.19 30.04 8.28
C GLN A 66 -2.97 29.23 8.72
N MET A 67 -2.71 29.08 10.02
CA MET A 67 -1.62 28.23 10.53
C MET A 67 -1.77 26.78 10.07
N LEU A 68 -2.96 26.19 10.22
CA LEU A 68 -3.24 24.82 9.74
C LEU A 68 -3.11 24.68 8.23
N ASN A 69 -3.53 25.69 7.48
CA ASN A 69 -3.50 25.67 6.02
C ASN A 69 -2.10 25.90 5.44
N SER A 70 -1.23 26.61 6.16
CA SER A 70 0.17 26.85 5.76
C SER A 70 1.16 25.86 6.39
N ASP A 71 0.68 24.92 7.21
CA ASP A 71 1.53 23.94 7.87
C ASP A 71 2.11 22.99 6.81
N PRO A 72 3.45 22.86 6.72
CA PRO A 72 4.10 22.00 5.72
C PRO A 72 3.80 20.51 5.94
N ASP A 73 3.26 20.11 7.08
CA ASP A 73 2.86 18.74 7.36
C ASP A 73 1.39 18.48 6.97
N GLU A 74 0.69 19.46 6.39
CA GLU A 74 -0.65 19.34 5.82
C GLU A 74 -1.66 18.58 6.72
N PRO A 75 -1.94 19.06 7.95
CA PRO A 75 -2.83 18.38 8.90
C PRO A 75 -4.29 18.29 8.42
N LEU A 76 -4.69 19.14 7.48
CA LEU A 76 -6.04 19.13 6.88
C LEU A 76 -6.19 18.11 5.73
N PHE A 77 -5.08 17.52 5.27
CA PHE A 77 -5.08 16.61 4.13
C PHE A 77 -5.35 15.16 4.56
N HIS A 78 -6.47 14.61 4.11
CA HIS A 78 -6.89 13.24 4.43
C HIS A 78 -6.11 12.21 3.60
N ARG A 79 -4.88 11.92 4.00
CA ARG A 79 -3.94 11.05 3.26
C ARG A 79 -4.48 9.66 2.95
N ALA A 80 -5.27 9.04 3.83
CA ALA A 80 -5.84 7.72 3.57
C ALA A 80 -6.83 7.67 2.39
N LEU A 81 -7.57 8.77 2.13
CA LEU A 81 -8.56 8.87 1.05
C LEU A 81 -8.04 9.60 -0.18
N ALA A 82 -7.25 10.64 0.03
CA ALA A 82 -6.84 11.59 -0.99
C ALA A 82 -5.34 11.51 -1.34
N GLY A 83 -4.52 10.89 -0.49
CA GLY A 83 -3.08 10.75 -0.73
C GLY A 83 -2.81 9.87 -1.95
N HIS A 84 -2.02 10.38 -2.89
CA HIS A 84 -1.57 9.63 -4.06
C HIS A 84 -0.14 9.20 -3.88
N TYR A 85 0.09 7.89 -3.86
CA TYR A 85 1.41 7.31 -3.71
C TYR A 85 1.65 6.29 -4.81
N PRO A 86 2.85 6.21 -5.38
CA PRO A 86 3.25 5.02 -6.12
C PRO A 86 3.12 3.80 -5.20
N PRO A 87 2.44 2.72 -5.62
CA PRO A 87 2.30 1.53 -4.77
C PRO A 87 3.64 0.84 -4.51
N GLY A 88 4.64 1.08 -5.37
CA GLY A 88 5.91 0.38 -5.33
C GLY A 88 5.70 -1.15 -5.35
N SER A 89 6.59 -1.87 -4.65
CA SER A 89 6.56 -3.34 -4.63
C SER A 89 5.32 -3.95 -3.98
N THR A 90 4.39 -3.17 -3.38
CA THR A 90 3.12 -3.72 -2.87
C THR A 90 2.23 -4.26 -3.99
N ILE A 91 2.44 -3.85 -5.25
CA ILE A 91 1.62 -4.30 -6.38
C ILE A 91 2.04 -5.69 -6.93
N LYS A 92 3.24 -6.17 -6.56
CA LYS A 92 3.83 -7.40 -7.09
C LYS A 92 2.96 -8.65 -6.92
N PRO A 93 2.31 -8.91 -5.76
CA PRO A 93 1.39 -10.03 -5.63
C PRO A 93 0.25 -10.01 -6.66
N PHE A 94 -0.33 -8.84 -6.94
CA PHE A 94 -1.40 -8.67 -7.91
C PHE A 94 -0.93 -8.91 -9.34
N LEU A 95 0.26 -8.41 -9.71
CA LEU A 95 0.83 -8.65 -11.03
C LEU A 95 1.27 -10.11 -11.22
N GLY A 96 1.77 -10.74 -10.16
CA GLY A 96 2.06 -12.18 -10.14
C GLY A 96 0.79 -12.99 -10.42
N LEU A 97 -0.31 -12.65 -9.74
CA LEU A 97 -1.61 -13.27 -9.97
C LEU A 97 -2.10 -13.05 -11.41
N ALA A 98 -1.99 -11.83 -11.94
CA ALA A 98 -2.36 -11.49 -13.31
C ALA A 98 -1.63 -12.35 -14.33
N ALA A 99 -0.32 -12.53 -14.14
CA ALA A 99 0.53 -13.29 -15.04
C ALA A 99 0.21 -14.78 -15.03
N LEU A 100 -0.14 -15.33 -13.86
CA LEU A 100 -0.64 -16.70 -13.73
C LEU A 100 -2.02 -16.85 -14.38
N HIS A 101 -2.95 -15.95 -14.10
CA HIS A 101 -4.32 -15.98 -14.62
C HIS A 101 -4.36 -15.91 -16.16
N HIS A 102 -3.59 -15.00 -16.77
CA HIS A 102 -3.50 -14.90 -18.23
C HIS A 102 -2.55 -15.91 -18.89
N GLY A 103 -1.89 -16.78 -18.10
CA GLY A 103 -0.98 -17.80 -18.61
C GLY A 103 0.28 -17.25 -19.30
N THR A 104 0.60 -15.96 -19.14
CA THR A 104 1.81 -15.34 -19.69
C THR A 104 3.06 -15.76 -18.90
N TRP A 105 2.86 -16.27 -17.69
CA TRP A 105 3.90 -16.78 -16.82
C TRP A 105 3.46 -18.07 -16.15
N THR A 106 4.29 -19.11 -16.20
CA THR A 106 3.95 -20.41 -15.60
C THR A 106 4.49 -20.49 -14.17
N PRO A 107 3.80 -21.18 -13.23
CA PRO A 107 4.26 -21.30 -11.84
C PRO A 107 5.68 -21.85 -11.66
N GLY A 108 6.11 -22.79 -12.52
CA GLY A 108 7.45 -23.37 -12.48
C GLY A 108 8.53 -22.57 -13.22
N ARG A 109 8.19 -21.42 -13.81
CA ARG A 109 9.16 -20.62 -14.57
C ARG A 109 10.12 -19.94 -13.61
N ARG A 110 11.40 -20.22 -13.80
CA ARG A 110 12.48 -19.52 -13.13
C ARG A 110 13.08 -18.46 -14.05
N ALA A 111 13.48 -17.34 -13.50
CA ALA A 111 14.16 -16.26 -14.21
C ALA A 111 15.41 -15.84 -13.43
N MET A 112 16.47 -15.50 -14.17
CA MET A 112 17.74 -15.09 -13.58
C MET A 112 17.72 -13.59 -13.29
N CYS A 113 18.16 -13.20 -12.10
CA CYS A 113 18.38 -11.83 -11.69
C CYS A 113 19.87 -11.56 -11.49
N TYR A 114 20.45 -10.76 -12.40
CA TYR A 114 21.83 -10.28 -12.36
C TYR A 114 21.95 -8.87 -11.73
N GLY A 115 20.94 -8.44 -10.97
CA GLY A 115 20.88 -7.11 -10.36
C GLY A 115 20.44 -5.99 -11.31
N HIS A 116 20.24 -6.29 -12.59
CA HIS A 116 19.64 -5.37 -13.56
C HIS A 116 18.95 -6.12 -14.71
N PHE A 117 18.08 -5.41 -15.41
CA PHE A 117 17.38 -5.84 -16.61
C PHE A 117 17.61 -4.84 -17.73
N VAL A 118 17.76 -5.33 -18.96
CA VAL A 118 17.88 -4.49 -20.16
C VAL A 118 16.80 -4.93 -21.12
N LEU A 119 16.01 -3.95 -21.59
CA LEU A 119 15.02 -4.23 -22.63
C LEU A 119 15.71 -4.65 -23.93
N PRO A 120 15.23 -5.69 -24.62
CA PRO A 120 15.79 -6.10 -25.91
C PRO A 120 15.84 -4.91 -26.89
N GLY A 121 17.02 -4.67 -27.47
CA GLY A 121 17.25 -3.55 -28.39
C GLY A 121 17.46 -2.19 -27.73
N ASN A 122 17.57 -2.12 -26.40
CA ASN A 122 17.92 -0.91 -25.65
C ASN A 122 19.25 -1.12 -24.88
N SER A 123 19.94 -0.04 -24.53
CA SER A 123 21.13 -0.05 -23.67
C SER A 123 20.84 0.34 -22.20
N HIS A 124 19.65 0.89 -21.94
CA HIS A 124 19.25 1.35 -20.60
C HIS A 124 19.08 0.18 -19.63
N ARG A 125 19.65 0.34 -18.42
CA ARG A 125 19.61 -0.66 -17.35
C ARG A 125 18.57 -0.27 -16.30
N TYR A 126 17.57 -1.13 -16.15
CA TYR A 126 16.63 -1.11 -15.04
C TYR A 126 17.25 -1.88 -13.88
N ARG A 127 17.61 -1.19 -12.81
CA ARG A 127 18.33 -1.78 -11.67
C ARG A 127 17.36 -2.50 -10.73
N ASP A 128 17.87 -3.54 -10.10
CA ASP A 128 17.26 -4.17 -8.94
C ASP A 128 17.71 -3.46 -7.65
N TRP A 129 16.91 -3.50 -6.59
CA TRP A 129 17.34 -3.01 -5.28
C TRP A 129 18.56 -3.76 -4.72
N LYS A 130 18.84 -4.98 -5.21
CA LYS A 130 20.02 -5.79 -4.86
C LYS A 130 21.03 -5.79 -6.01
N PRO A 131 22.12 -4.99 -5.95
CA PRO A 131 23.06 -4.81 -7.07
C PRO A 131 23.74 -6.11 -7.55
N GLN A 132 24.05 -7.02 -6.62
CA GLN A 132 24.63 -8.34 -6.93
C GLN A 132 23.62 -9.32 -7.54
N GLY A 133 22.35 -8.95 -7.58
CA GLY A 133 21.26 -9.79 -8.04
C GLY A 133 20.79 -10.81 -7.00
N HIS A 134 19.69 -11.47 -7.38
CA HIS A 134 19.03 -12.49 -6.59
C HIS A 134 19.38 -13.92 -7.05
N GLY A 135 20.04 -14.07 -8.20
CA GLY A 135 20.30 -15.37 -8.80
C GLY A 135 19.06 -15.92 -9.51
N LEU A 136 18.93 -17.24 -9.56
CA LEU A 136 17.80 -17.91 -10.22
C LEU A 136 16.61 -17.94 -9.28
N MET A 137 15.53 -17.26 -9.66
CA MET A 137 14.34 -17.07 -8.83
C MET A 137 13.10 -17.64 -9.52
N ASP A 138 12.18 -18.23 -8.77
CA ASP A 138 10.80 -18.45 -9.19
C ASP A 138 9.86 -17.32 -8.73
N LEU A 139 8.56 -17.46 -8.99
CA LEU A 139 7.57 -16.42 -8.66
C LEU A 139 7.46 -16.23 -7.14
N HIS A 140 7.49 -17.32 -6.38
CA HIS A 140 7.42 -17.28 -4.93
C HIS A 140 8.63 -16.55 -4.36
N GLU A 141 9.84 -16.99 -4.70
CA GLU A 141 11.11 -16.39 -4.29
C GLU A 141 11.16 -14.89 -4.66
N SER A 142 10.65 -14.53 -5.84
CA SER A 142 10.61 -13.15 -6.31
C SER A 142 9.70 -12.23 -5.50
N ILE A 143 8.59 -12.74 -4.97
CA ILE A 143 7.67 -11.99 -4.11
C ILE A 143 8.28 -11.87 -2.70
N VAL A 144 8.80 -12.99 -2.15
CA VAL A 144 9.45 -13.09 -0.83
C VAL A 144 10.59 -12.09 -0.69
N GLN A 145 11.49 -12.05 -1.68
CA GLN A 145 12.65 -11.14 -1.72
C GLN A 145 12.37 -9.84 -2.47
N SER A 146 11.15 -9.66 -3.00
CA SER A 146 10.77 -8.46 -3.74
C SER A 146 11.71 -8.14 -4.93
N CYS A 147 12.17 -9.13 -5.68
CA CYS A 147 13.11 -8.94 -6.80
C CYS A 147 12.47 -8.11 -7.93
N ASP A 148 13.08 -6.98 -8.30
CA ASP A 148 12.57 -6.09 -9.35
C ASP A 148 12.79 -6.68 -10.73
N VAL A 149 13.96 -7.28 -10.98
CA VAL A 149 14.33 -7.85 -12.29
C VAL A 149 13.40 -8.97 -12.72
N TYR A 150 12.90 -9.77 -11.78
CA TYR A 150 11.88 -10.77 -12.07
C TYR A 150 10.59 -10.10 -12.56
N PHE A 151 10.14 -9.05 -11.85
CA PHE A 151 8.92 -8.32 -12.18
C PHE A 151 9.04 -7.44 -13.43
N TYR A 152 10.24 -6.97 -13.77
CA TYR A 152 10.52 -6.35 -15.07
C TYR A 152 10.28 -7.33 -16.23
N GLN A 153 10.81 -8.55 -16.12
CA GLN A 153 10.60 -9.59 -17.13
C GLN A 153 9.13 -10.03 -17.20
N LEU A 154 8.48 -10.21 -16.05
CA LEU A 154 7.07 -10.55 -15.95
C LEU A 154 6.20 -9.45 -16.58
N ALA A 155 6.46 -8.18 -16.27
CA ALA A 155 5.70 -7.06 -16.81
C ALA A 155 5.86 -6.92 -18.33
N VAL A 156 7.05 -7.15 -18.88
CA VAL A 156 7.25 -7.16 -20.34
C VAL A 156 6.51 -8.33 -21.00
N SER A 157 6.48 -9.50 -20.36
CA SER A 157 5.76 -10.67 -20.85
C SER A 157 4.25 -10.52 -20.76
N LEU A 158 3.76 -9.85 -19.72
CA LEU A 158 2.33 -9.61 -19.48
C LEU A 158 1.82 -8.44 -20.32
N GLY A 159 2.57 -7.35 -20.43
CA GLY A 159 2.20 -6.15 -21.16
C GLY A 159 1.20 -5.25 -20.43
N ILE A 160 1.26 -3.94 -20.68
CA ILE A 160 0.39 -2.95 -20.03
C ILE A 160 -1.10 -3.21 -20.26
N ASP A 161 -1.44 -3.80 -21.40
CA ASP A 161 -2.82 -4.04 -21.81
C ASP A 161 -3.50 -5.14 -21.00
N TYR A 162 -2.73 -6.02 -20.34
CA TYR A 162 -3.24 -6.98 -19.36
C TYR A 162 -3.03 -6.49 -17.92
N MET A 163 -1.89 -5.84 -17.64
CA MET A 163 -1.61 -5.30 -16.30
C MET A 163 -2.65 -4.28 -15.83
N GLY A 164 -2.96 -3.29 -16.68
CA GLY A 164 -3.86 -2.20 -16.32
C GLY A 164 -5.28 -2.68 -15.99
N PRO A 165 -5.96 -3.41 -16.90
CA PRO A 165 -7.29 -3.96 -16.63
C PRO A 165 -7.33 -4.86 -15.40
N PHE A 166 -6.38 -5.77 -15.24
CA PHE A 166 -6.34 -6.67 -14.09
C PHE A 166 -6.21 -5.91 -12.76
N LEU A 167 -5.36 -4.87 -12.69
CA LEU A 167 -5.28 -4.02 -11.49
C LEU A 167 -6.59 -3.27 -11.20
N ARG A 168 -7.33 -2.86 -12.23
CA ARG A 168 -8.64 -2.21 -12.05
C ARG A 168 -9.69 -3.17 -11.49
N GLU A 169 -9.60 -4.47 -11.76
CA GLU A 169 -10.47 -5.48 -11.15
C GLU A 169 -10.29 -5.55 -9.63
N PHE A 170 -9.10 -5.24 -9.11
CA PHE A 170 -8.86 -5.08 -7.67
C PHE A 170 -9.33 -3.73 -7.10
N GLY A 171 -9.80 -2.80 -7.94
CA GLY A 171 -10.28 -1.47 -7.57
C GLY A 171 -9.23 -0.36 -7.64
N PHE A 172 -8.03 -0.63 -8.16
CA PHE A 172 -7.05 0.43 -8.42
C PHE A 172 -7.51 1.35 -9.56
N GLY A 173 -7.24 2.65 -9.44
CA GLY A 173 -7.61 3.63 -10.47
C GLY A 173 -9.09 4.01 -10.50
N ALA A 174 -9.87 3.59 -9.49
CA ALA A 174 -11.26 4.01 -9.27
C ALA A 174 -11.52 4.25 -7.78
N ARG A 175 -12.49 5.12 -7.48
CA ARG A 175 -13.00 5.28 -6.11
C ARG A 175 -13.56 3.94 -5.61
N THR A 176 -13.20 3.56 -4.39
CA THR A 176 -13.70 2.34 -3.73
C THR A 176 -15.18 2.46 -3.34
N GLY A 177 -15.68 3.70 -3.20
CA GLY A 177 -17.07 3.95 -2.84
C GLY A 177 -17.32 3.96 -1.34
N ILE A 178 -16.31 4.26 -0.52
CA ILE A 178 -16.51 4.45 0.92
C ILE A 178 -17.62 5.49 1.19
N ASP A 179 -18.35 5.31 2.29
CA ASP A 179 -19.50 6.13 2.70
C ASP A 179 -19.14 7.53 3.23
N ILE A 180 -17.99 8.06 2.82
CA ILE A 180 -17.52 9.42 3.11
C ILE A 180 -16.98 10.10 1.85
N SER A 181 -17.02 11.43 1.85
CA SER A 181 -16.53 12.25 0.74
C SER A 181 -15.01 12.45 0.80
N GLY A 182 -14.43 12.93 -0.31
CA GLY A 182 -13.00 13.26 -0.38
C GLY A 182 -12.11 12.13 -0.93
N GLU A 183 -12.69 11.02 -1.40
CA GLU A 183 -11.93 9.94 -2.01
C GLU A 183 -11.37 10.34 -3.39
N ASN A 184 -10.06 10.16 -3.56
CA ASN A 184 -9.41 10.25 -4.86
C ASN A 184 -9.39 8.89 -5.57
N ALA A 185 -9.46 8.91 -6.90
CA ALA A 185 -9.54 7.70 -7.71
C ALA A 185 -8.18 7.01 -7.92
N GLY A 186 -7.06 7.65 -7.60
CA GLY A 186 -5.74 7.18 -8.03
C GLY A 186 -5.60 7.17 -9.56
N LEU A 187 -4.62 6.43 -10.05
CA LEU A 187 -4.32 6.27 -11.46
C LEU A 187 -3.70 4.90 -11.74
N VAL A 188 -4.36 4.11 -12.59
CA VAL A 188 -3.76 2.95 -13.25
C VAL A 188 -3.54 3.32 -14.71
N PRO A 189 -2.28 3.41 -15.19
CA PRO A 189 -2.01 3.86 -16.54
C PRO A 189 -2.48 2.86 -17.60
N SER A 190 -2.80 3.38 -18.78
CA SER A 190 -2.99 2.60 -20.01
C SER A 190 -2.47 3.38 -21.21
N ARG A 191 -2.45 2.73 -22.39
CA ARG A 191 -2.15 3.39 -23.65
C ARG A 191 -3.16 4.49 -23.97
N GLU A 192 -4.45 4.25 -23.73
CA GLU A 192 -5.54 5.20 -23.95
C GLU A 192 -5.40 6.40 -23.03
N TRP A 193 -5.14 6.15 -21.74
CA TRP A 193 -4.87 7.19 -20.76
C TRP A 193 -3.72 8.06 -21.23
N LYS A 194 -2.56 7.48 -21.57
CA LYS A 194 -1.38 8.24 -21.99
C LYS A 194 -1.67 9.09 -23.23
N ARG A 195 -2.35 8.51 -24.23
CA ARG A 195 -2.76 9.24 -25.44
C ARG A 195 -3.65 10.44 -25.14
N SER A 196 -4.51 10.35 -24.12
CA SER A 196 -5.43 11.43 -23.73
C SER A 196 -4.79 12.50 -22.85
N GLN A 197 -3.75 12.15 -22.07
CA GLN A 197 -3.17 13.07 -21.08
C GLN A 197 -2.16 14.04 -21.66
N PHE A 198 -1.40 13.62 -22.67
CA PHE A 198 -0.28 14.41 -23.19
C PHE A 198 -0.66 15.13 -24.48
N SER A 199 -0.29 16.41 -24.58
CA SER A 199 -0.56 17.23 -25.77
C SER A 199 0.42 16.97 -26.92
N ARG A 200 1.65 16.53 -26.61
CA ARG A 200 2.68 16.23 -27.60
C ARG A 200 2.55 14.80 -28.12
N ARG A 201 2.62 14.63 -29.43
CA ARG A 201 2.36 13.33 -30.08
C ARG A 201 3.41 12.28 -29.70
N GLU A 202 4.66 12.70 -29.50
CA GLU A 202 5.74 11.86 -29.00
C GLU A 202 5.46 11.31 -27.60
N ASP A 203 4.83 12.09 -26.73
CA ASP A 203 4.51 11.70 -25.35
C ASP A 203 3.21 10.88 -25.26
N GLN A 204 2.38 10.86 -26.31
CA GLN A 204 1.16 10.05 -26.38
C GLN A 204 1.41 8.56 -26.64
N VAL A 205 2.61 8.19 -27.10
CA VAL A 205 2.98 6.81 -27.42
C VAL A 205 3.40 6.09 -26.14
N TRP A 206 2.83 4.91 -25.89
CA TRP A 206 3.30 4.05 -24.80
C TRP A 206 4.61 3.38 -25.17
N PHE A 207 5.67 3.64 -24.40
CA PHE A 207 6.99 3.05 -24.60
C PHE A 207 7.13 1.75 -23.80
N PRO A 208 7.80 0.70 -24.32
CA PRO A 208 8.02 -0.55 -23.60
C PRO A 208 8.69 -0.37 -22.23
N GLY A 209 9.56 0.63 -22.08
CA GLY A 209 10.19 0.98 -20.81
C GLY A 209 9.21 1.40 -19.71
N GLU A 210 8.05 1.94 -20.09
CA GLU A 210 7.01 2.34 -19.14
C GLU A 210 6.28 1.13 -18.56
N THR A 211 6.17 0.04 -19.33
CA THR A 211 5.68 -1.25 -18.81
C THR A 211 6.64 -1.82 -17.78
N VAL A 212 7.96 -1.70 -17.99
CA VAL A 212 8.98 -2.19 -17.05
C VAL A 212 8.83 -1.53 -15.68
N ILE A 213 8.77 -0.20 -15.62
CA ILE A 213 8.63 0.55 -14.36
C ILE A 213 7.26 0.33 -13.70
N THR A 214 6.19 0.18 -14.51
CA THR A 214 4.85 -0.13 -13.99
C THR A 214 4.85 -1.52 -13.33
N GLY A 215 5.69 -2.44 -13.80
CA GLY A 215 5.87 -3.79 -13.26
C GLY A 215 6.27 -3.86 -11.79
N ILE A 216 6.83 -2.78 -11.26
CA ILE A 216 7.23 -2.67 -9.84
C ILE A 216 6.43 -1.59 -9.10
N GLY A 217 5.30 -1.14 -9.68
CA GLY A 217 4.43 -0.14 -9.07
C GLY A 217 5.00 1.28 -9.05
N GLN A 218 5.91 1.60 -9.98
CA GLN A 218 6.45 2.94 -10.20
C GLN A 218 5.91 3.53 -11.52
N GLY A 219 6.43 4.70 -11.91
CA GLY A 219 6.00 5.43 -13.11
C GLY A 219 4.72 6.21 -12.86
N PHE A 220 3.71 6.04 -13.71
CA PHE A 220 2.45 6.79 -13.61
C PHE A 220 1.43 6.18 -12.65
N THR A 221 1.70 5.01 -12.08
CA THR A 221 0.74 4.35 -11.19
C THR A 221 0.66 5.09 -9.87
N LEU A 222 -0.54 5.54 -9.49
CA LEU A 222 -0.81 6.19 -8.22
C LEU A 222 -1.99 5.50 -7.55
N VAL A 223 -1.87 5.23 -6.26
CA VAL A 223 -2.93 4.60 -5.47
C VAL A 223 -3.11 5.33 -4.15
N THR A 224 -4.31 5.22 -3.58
CA THR A 224 -4.58 5.66 -2.21
C THR A 224 -4.32 4.53 -1.21
N PRO A 225 -4.01 4.84 0.06
CA PRO A 225 -3.91 3.82 1.11
C PRO A 225 -5.20 3.00 1.27
N LEU A 226 -6.37 3.64 1.10
CA LEU A 226 -7.68 2.96 1.07
C LEU A 226 -7.77 1.95 -0.10
N GLN A 227 -7.34 2.31 -1.31
CA GLN A 227 -7.30 1.37 -2.44
C GLN A 227 -6.39 0.18 -2.17
N LEU A 228 -5.20 0.40 -1.59
CA LEU A 228 -4.29 -0.67 -1.22
C LEU A 228 -4.92 -1.64 -0.21
N ALA A 229 -5.58 -1.13 0.82
CA ALA A 229 -6.22 -1.98 1.81
C ALA A 229 -7.43 -2.73 1.25
N HIS A 230 -8.25 -2.08 0.40
CA HIS A 230 -9.37 -2.72 -0.27
C HIS A 230 -8.90 -3.84 -1.22
N ALA A 231 -7.85 -3.59 -2.01
CA ALA A 231 -7.24 -4.61 -2.85
C ALA A 231 -6.64 -5.76 -2.03
N THR A 232 -6.01 -5.45 -0.89
CA THR A 232 -5.45 -6.47 0.03
C THR A 232 -6.55 -7.30 0.67
N ALA A 233 -7.68 -6.70 1.05
CA ALA A 233 -8.84 -7.42 1.55
C ALA A 233 -9.44 -8.36 0.48
N THR A 234 -9.44 -7.92 -0.78
CA THR A 234 -9.85 -8.73 -1.94
C THR A 234 -8.91 -9.92 -2.16
N MET A 235 -7.59 -9.71 -2.01
CA MET A 235 -6.59 -10.79 -2.07
C MET A 235 -6.82 -11.81 -0.95
N ALA A 236 -7.07 -11.32 0.28
CA ALA A 236 -7.32 -12.14 1.46
C ALA A 236 -8.62 -12.96 1.35
N SER A 237 -9.59 -12.52 0.55
CA SER A 237 -10.88 -13.19 0.35
C SER A 237 -10.95 -13.99 -0.95
N SER A 238 -9.82 -14.19 -1.62
CA SER A 238 -9.71 -14.87 -2.91
C SER A 238 -10.70 -14.34 -3.96
N GLY A 239 -10.78 -13.01 -4.08
CA GLY A 239 -11.58 -12.34 -5.12
C GLY A 239 -12.95 -11.85 -4.67
N GLN A 240 -13.39 -12.11 -3.43
CA GLN A 240 -14.65 -11.53 -2.94
C GLN A 240 -14.48 -10.05 -2.61
N ARG A 241 -15.20 -9.20 -3.33
CA ARG A 241 -15.10 -7.74 -3.20
C ARG A 241 -16.32 -7.16 -2.51
N LEU A 242 -16.06 -6.35 -1.49
CA LEU A 242 -17.08 -5.74 -0.64
C LEU A 242 -16.75 -4.26 -0.49
N GLN A 243 -17.73 -3.42 -0.77
CA GLN A 243 -17.59 -1.96 -0.67
C GLN A 243 -17.17 -1.57 0.75
N PRO A 244 -16.09 -0.77 0.94
CA PRO A 244 -15.69 -0.29 2.25
C PRO A 244 -16.74 0.66 2.84
N ARG A 245 -16.90 0.65 4.17
CA ARG A 245 -17.87 1.49 4.89
C ARG A 245 -17.44 1.77 6.33
N LEU A 246 -17.75 2.95 6.85
CA LEU A 246 -17.60 3.33 8.26
C LEU A 246 -18.86 3.05 9.07
N VAL A 247 -20.04 3.27 8.48
CA VAL A 247 -21.32 3.08 9.18
C VAL A 247 -21.58 1.60 9.38
N ILE A 248 -21.67 1.17 10.64
CA ILE A 248 -21.95 -0.24 11.02
C ILE A 248 -23.46 -0.52 11.12
N ALA A 249 -24.22 0.41 11.69
CA ALA A 249 -25.66 0.35 11.86
C ALA A 249 -26.20 1.78 12.02
N THR A 250 -27.49 1.97 11.74
CA THR A 250 -28.21 3.22 11.98
C THR A 250 -29.33 2.96 12.97
N GLU A 251 -29.45 3.82 13.98
CA GLU A 251 -30.53 3.77 14.97
C GLU A 251 -31.53 4.90 14.73
N ASN A 252 -32.80 4.55 14.60
CA ASN A 252 -33.90 5.49 14.51
C ASN A 252 -34.24 6.02 15.91
N SER A 253 -33.80 7.24 16.24
CA SER A 253 -33.94 7.79 17.61
C SER A 253 -35.38 7.80 18.15
N PRO A 254 -36.43 8.07 17.35
CA PRO A 254 -37.82 7.99 17.82
C PRO A 254 -38.32 6.58 18.17
N THR A 255 -37.87 5.54 17.46
CA THR A 255 -38.43 4.17 17.58
C THR A 255 -37.48 3.19 18.27
N GLY A 256 -36.19 3.53 18.37
CA GLY A 256 -35.13 2.62 18.81
C GLY A 256 -34.83 1.51 17.80
N GLU A 257 -35.38 1.57 16.59
CA GLU A 257 -35.11 0.57 15.55
C GLU A 257 -33.65 0.69 15.08
N VAL A 258 -32.90 -0.39 15.23
CA VAL A 258 -31.51 -0.50 14.75
C VAL A 258 -31.51 -1.29 13.46
N VAL A 259 -31.05 -0.65 12.39
CA VAL A 259 -30.83 -1.29 11.09
C VAL A 259 -29.34 -1.49 10.90
N GLU A 260 -28.89 -2.74 10.87
CA GLU A 260 -27.51 -3.05 10.51
C GLU A 260 -27.28 -2.67 9.04
N SER A 261 -26.21 -1.93 8.80
CA SER A 261 -25.78 -1.70 7.43
C SER A 261 -25.06 -2.96 6.94
N VAL A 262 -25.29 -3.33 5.68
CA VAL A 262 -24.70 -4.51 5.03
C VAL A 262 -23.84 -3.99 3.88
N PRO A 263 -22.58 -4.42 3.74
CA PRO A 263 -21.74 -4.01 2.62
C PRO A 263 -22.39 -4.35 1.28
N ALA A 264 -22.27 -3.45 0.30
CA ALA A 264 -22.58 -3.84 -1.06
C ALA A 264 -21.52 -4.83 -1.58
N ARG A 265 -21.97 -5.90 -2.23
CA ARG A 265 -21.07 -6.78 -3.00
C ARG A 265 -20.71 -6.07 -4.30
N LEU A 266 -19.41 -6.01 -4.58
CA LEU A 266 -18.88 -5.54 -5.85
C LEU A 266 -18.64 -6.74 -6.77
N ASN A 267 -18.16 -6.50 -8.00
CA ASN A 267 -17.80 -7.57 -8.93
C ASN A 267 -16.77 -8.50 -8.29
N VAL A 268 -17.06 -9.79 -8.28
CA VAL A 268 -16.20 -10.86 -7.75
C VAL A 268 -15.24 -11.30 -8.84
N LEU A 269 -14.02 -11.70 -8.45
CA LEU A 269 -13.04 -12.33 -9.34
C LEU A 269 -13.13 -13.85 -9.17
N ASP A 270 -14.13 -14.47 -9.79
CA ASP A 270 -14.46 -15.89 -9.64
C ASP A 270 -13.89 -16.79 -10.74
N ASP A 271 -13.23 -16.21 -11.74
CA ASP A 271 -12.60 -16.88 -12.88
C ASP A 271 -11.11 -17.17 -12.68
N ILE A 272 -10.54 -16.79 -11.53
CA ILE A 272 -9.15 -17.06 -11.16
C ILE A 272 -9.04 -18.44 -10.50
N ASP A 273 -8.11 -19.27 -10.98
CA ASP A 273 -7.81 -20.59 -10.41
C ASP A 273 -7.49 -20.48 -8.90
N PRO A 274 -8.20 -21.20 -8.02
CA PRO A 274 -7.90 -21.30 -6.58
C PRO A 274 -6.43 -21.54 -6.26
N LEU A 275 -5.73 -22.32 -7.08
CA LEU A 275 -4.30 -22.61 -6.90
C LEU A 275 -3.43 -21.36 -7.11
N HIS A 276 -3.85 -20.41 -7.96
CA HIS A 276 -3.13 -19.15 -8.13
C HIS A 276 -3.27 -18.26 -6.89
N TRP A 277 -4.44 -18.22 -6.26
CA TRP A 277 -4.64 -17.53 -4.99
C TRP A 277 -3.75 -18.12 -3.88
N GLU A 278 -3.72 -19.46 -3.77
CA GLU A 278 -2.88 -20.17 -2.79
C GLU A 278 -1.40 -19.86 -3.00
N ARG A 279 -0.92 -19.88 -4.25
CA ARG A 279 0.48 -19.58 -4.59
C ARG A 279 0.87 -18.15 -4.19
N ILE A 280 0.03 -17.17 -4.50
CA ILE A 280 0.32 -15.76 -4.17
C ILE A 280 0.20 -15.52 -2.67
N GLY A 281 -0.81 -16.10 -2.01
CA GLY A 281 -0.95 -16.05 -0.56
C GLY A 281 0.24 -16.67 0.17
N GLY A 282 0.68 -17.86 -0.26
CA GLY A 282 1.88 -18.53 0.27
C GLY A 282 3.15 -17.70 0.09
N ALA A 283 3.31 -17.05 -1.06
CA ALA A 283 4.44 -16.14 -1.28
C ALA A 283 4.39 -14.91 -0.37
N MET A 284 3.19 -14.35 -0.12
CA MET A 284 2.99 -13.25 0.85
C MET A 284 3.26 -13.67 2.30
N ILE A 285 2.96 -14.93 2.68
CA ILE A 285 3.40 -15.50 3.97
C ILE A 285 4.93 -15.63 4.00
N GLY A 286 5.55 -16.06 2.90
CA GLY A 286 7.00 -16.14 2.82
C GLY A 286 7.71 -14.80 3.06
N VAL A 287 7.12 -13.68 2.64
CA VAL A 287 7.64 -12.32 2.91
C VAL A 287 7.77 -12.02 4.42
N THR A 288 6.95 -12.62 5.27
CA THR A 288 6.92 -12.41 6.72
C THR A 288 7.52 -13.55 7.53
N GLU A 289 7.63 -14.76 6.97
CA GLU A 289 8.07 -15.94 7.72
C GLU A 289 9.42 -16.52 7.24
N GLU A 290 9.72 -16.44 5.94
CA GLU A 290 10.89 -17.12 5.38
C GLU A 290 12.20 -16.37 5.65
N LEU A 291 13.30 -17.12 5.70
CA LEU A 291 14.63 -16.59 6.04
C LEU A 291 15.02 -15.36 5.21
N GLN A 292 14.61 -15.33 3.94
CA GLN A 292 14.90 -14.27 2.98
C GLN A 292 13.75 -13.25 2.82
N GLY A 293 12.66 -13.39 3.59
CA GLY A 293 11.49 -12.51 3.54
C GLY A 293 11.80 -11.09 4.00
N THR A 294 11.40 -10.09 3.21
CA THR A 294 11.76 -8.69 3.47
C THR A 294 11.20 -8.11 4.78
N SER A 295 10.09 -8.65 5.30
CA SER A 295 9.48 -8.19 6.56
C SER A 295 9.56 -9.21 7.70
N ARG A 296 10.34 -10.28 7.54
CA ARG A 296 10.47 -11.32 8.57
C ARG A 296 10.90 -10.79 9.93
N ILE A 297 11.79 -9.82 9.96
CA ILE A 297 12.26 -9.23 11.22
C ILE A 297 11.11 -8.52 11.94
N ALA A 298 10.29 -7.75 11.21
CA ALA A 298 9.17 -7.01 11.78
C ALA A 298 8.03 -7.92 12.28
N MET A 299 7.83 -9.07 11.64
CA MET A 299 6.76 -10.02 12.00
C MET A 299 7.20 -11.13 12.96
N ARG A 300 8.49 -11.20 13.32
CA ARG A 300 9.03 -12.23 14.20
C ARG A 300 8.26 -12.30 15.52
N GLY A 301 7.89 -13.51 15.93
CA GLY A 301 7.21 -13.75 17.21
C GLY A 301 5.74 -13.30 17.24
N ALA A 302 5.11 -13.07 16.08
CA ALA A 302 3.66 -12.94 16.02
C ALA A 302 3.01 -14.28 16.42
N PRO A 303 1.98 -14.28 17.28
CA PRO A 303 1.24 -15.50 17.62
C PRO A 303 0.22 -15.92 16.54
N TYR A 304 0.21 -15.23 15.40
CA TYR A 304 -0.66 -15.44 14.25
C TYR A 304 0.17 -15.36 12.97
N THR A 305 -0.26 -16.07 11.92
CA THR A 305 0.39 -16.00 10.61
C THR A 305 -0.01 -14.71 9.90
N VAL A 306 0.96 -14.04 9.30
CA VAL A 306 0.72 -12.84 8.48
C VAL A 306 1.02 -13.18 7.03
N ALA A 307 0.19 -12.71 6.10
CA ALA A 307 0.55 -12.61 4.69
C ALA A 307 0.75 -11.13 4.37
N GLY A 308 1.93 -10.73 3.92
CA GLY A 308 2.26 -9.33 3.71
C GLY A 308 3.14 -9.03 2.51
N LYS A 309 3.28 -7.74 2.19
CA LYS A 309 4.20 -7.26 1.17
C LYS A 309 4.70 -5.84 1.48
N THR A 310 6.02 -5.69 1.53
CA THR A 310 6.68 -4.38 1.60
C THR A 310 6.68 -3.66 0.26
N GLY A 311 6.63 -2.34 0.30
CA GLY A 311 6.88 -1.45 -0.83
C GLY A 311 7.71 -0.24 -0.41
N THR A 312 8.39 0.34 -1.40
CA THR A 312 9.14 1.58 -1.27
C THR A 312 8.75 2.44 -2.47
N ALA A 313 8.23 3.64 -2.22
CA ALA A 313 7.86 4.58 -3.28
C ALA A 313 8.90 5.70 -3.34
N GLN A 314 9.54 5.86 -4.50
CA GLN A 314 10.60 6.82 -4.67
C GLN A 314 10.02 8.22 -4.82
N VAL A 315 10.57 9.19 -4.09
CA VAL A 315 10.13 10.59 -4.16
C VAL A 315 10.87 11.36 -5.27
N PHE A 316 12.04 10.88 -5.70
CA PHE A 316 12.82 11.49 -6.80
C PHE A 316 13.57 10.44 -7.63
N SER A 317 13.98 10.83 -8.85
CA SER A 317 14.76 9.98 -9.76
C SER A 317 16.26 10.17 -9.54
N ILE A 318 17.00 9.06 -9.47
CA ILE A 318 18.46 9.03 -9.29
C ILE A 318 19.14 8.85 -10.66
N GLY A 319 20.29 9.48 -10.87
CA GLY A 319 21.07 9.35 -12.10
C GLY A 319 21.55 7.91 -12.36
N GLN A 320 21.83 7.57 -13.62
CA GLN A 320 22.30 6.22 -14.02
C GLN A 320 23.63 5.80 -13.41
N ASP A 321 24.39 6.71 -12.79
CA ASP A 321 25.68 6.47 -12.14
C ASP A 321 25.68 6.78 -10.64
N GLU A 322 24.51 7.12 -10.09
CA GLU A 322 24.36 7.47 -8.67
C GLU A 322 23.79 6.30 -7.87
N GLU A 323 24.21 6.18 -6.61
CA GLU A 323 23.67 5.24 -5.63
C GLU A 323 22.74 5.97 -4.66
N TYR A 324 21.67 5.29 -4.22
CA TYR A 324 20.76 5.85 -3.22
C TYR A 324 21.41 5.79 -1.83
N ASP A 325 21.75 6.94 -1.27
CA ASP A 325 22.20 7.06 0.12
C ASP A 325 21.15 7.81 0.96
N ALA A 326 20.38 7.07 1.75
CA ALA A 326 19.34 7.63 2.62
C ALA A 326 19.88 8.52 3.76
N GLU A 327 21.18 8.43 4.08
CA GLU A 327 21.84 9.24 5.10
C GLU A 327 22.26 10.62 4.58
N GLU A 328 22.49 10.75 3.27
CA GLU A 328 22.88 12.02 2.62
C GLU A 328 21.69 12.83 2.08
N ILE A 329 20.48 12.26 2.08
CA ILE A 329 19.26 12.88 1.53
C ILE A 329 18.43 13.54 2.65
N ASP A 330 17.93 14.75 2.40
CA ASP A 330 16.98 15.44 3.28
C ASP A 330 15.79 14.53 3.60
N GLU A 331 15.36 14.50 4.85
CA GLU A 331 14.32 13.59 5.33
C GLU A 331 13.03 13.71 4.49
N ARG A 332 12.64 14.90 4.04
CA ARG A 332 11.44 15.11 3.20
C ARG A 332 11.56 14.54 1.78
N LEU A 333 12.77 14.17 1.37
CA LEU A 333 13.09 13.57 0.07
C LEU A 333 13.31 12.05 0.18
N ARG A 334 13.25 11.48 1.38
CA ARG A 334 13.32 10.03 1.57
C ARG A 334 12.10 9.33 0.98
N ASP A 335 12.32 8.10 0.56
CA ASP A 335 11.28 7.25 0.01
C ASP A 335 10.15 7.04 1.01
N HIS A 336 8.93 6.85 0.50
CA HIS A 336 7.82 6.46 1.34
C HIS A 336 7.87 4.96 1.58
N ALA A 337 7.69 4.56 2.84
CA ALA A 337 7.62 3.17 3.23
C ALA A 337 6.17 2.69 3.12
N LEU A 338 5.93 1.61 2.39
CA LEU A 338 4.62 1.00 2.25
C LEU A 338 4.63 -0.44 2.76
N PHE A 339 3.52 -0.87 3.36
CA PHE A 339 3.30 -2.25 3.71
C PHE A 339 1.82 -2.59 3.63
N ILE A 340 1.51 -3.70 2.96
CA ILE A 340 0.18 -4.30 2.98
C ILE A 340 0.24 -5.65 3.68
N ALA A 341 -0.81 -6.02 4.41
CA ALA A 341 -0.91 -7.36 4.99
C ALA A 341 -2.35 -7.77 5.26
N TYR A 342 -2.58 -9.07 5.42
CA TYR A 342 -3.77 -9.61 6.06
C TYR A 342 -3.41 -10.70 7.05
N ALA A 343 -4.24 -10.87 8.08
CA ALA A 343 -4.02 -11.84 9.15
C ALA A 343 -5.33 -12.25 9.87
N PRO A 344 -5.35 -13.42 10.53
CA PRO A 344 -4.43 -14.55 10.31
C PRO A 344 -4.49 -15.01 8.84
N ALA A 345 -3.37 -15.44 8.26
CA ALA A 345 -3.31 -15.73 6.82
C ALA A 345 -4.26 -16.87 6.38
N GLU A 346 -4.51 -17.85 7.26
CA GLU A 346 -5.35 -19.02 7.00
C GLU A 346 -6.85 -18.72 7.08
N ASN A 347 -7.24 -17.76 7.92
CA ASN A 347 -8.61 -17.30 8.06
C ASN A 347 -8.60 -15.79 8.29
N PRO A 348 -8.44 -15.00 7.22
CA PRO A 348 -8.21 -13.57 7.34
C PRO A 348 -9.38 -12.88 8.02
N THR A 349 -9.07 -12.10 9.06
CA THR A 349 -10.09 -11.29 9.76
C THR A 349 -9.80 -9.82 9.68
N ILE A 350 -8.59 -9.43 9.28
CA ILE A 350 -8.15 -8.05 9.08
C ILE A 350 -7.21 -7.97 7.88
N ALA A 351 -7.34 -6.92 7.05
CA ALA A 351 -6.38 -6.54 6.03
C ALA A 351 -5.94 -5.08 6.27
N VAL A 352 -4.65 -4.80 6.25
CA VAL A 352 -4.06 -3.49 6.52
C VAL A 352 -3.28 -2.96 5.33
N ALA A 353 -3.34 -1.65 5.12
CA ALA A 353 -2.36 -0.91 4.33
C ALA A 353 -1.79 0.23 5.17
N VAL A 354 -0.46 0.31 5.19
CA VAL A 354 0.30 1.32 5.91
C VAL A 354 1.20 2.04 4.93
N VAL A 355 1.09 3.36 4.90
CA VAL A 355 2.03 4.25 4.20
C VAL A 355 2.65 5.17 5.23
N VAL A 356 3.97 5.18 5.32
CA VAL A 356 4.75 6.12 6.13
C VAL A 356 5.47 7.05 5.17
N GLU A 357 5.01 8.30 5.07
CA GLU A 357 5.72 9.31 4.27
C GLU A 357 7.13 9.49 4.82
N ASN A 358 8.10 9.49 3.91
CA ASN A 358 9.51 9.63 4.22
C ASN A 358 10.07 8.59 5.20
N GLY A 359 9.37 7.47 5.38
CA GLY A 359 9.76 6.39 6.28
C GLY A 359 10.90 5.51 5.78
N GLY A 360 11.49 5.82 4.63
CA GLY A 360 12.54 5.02 3.99
C GLY A 360 11.98 3.70 3.45
N GLY A 361 12.64 2.59 3.77
CA GLY A 361 12.25 1.27 3.27
C GLY A 361 10.99 0.70 3.94
N GLY A 362 10.12 0.07 3.14
CA GLY A 362 8.88 -0.58 3.62
C GLY A 362 9.06 -1.55 4.80
N SER A 363 10.18 -2.27 4.85
CA SER A 363 10.51 -3.22 5.92
C SER A 363 10.85 -2.57 7.26
N ALA A 364 11.48 -1.40 7.24
CA ALA A 364 11.91 -0.69 8.45
C ALA A 364 10.89 0.33 8.92
N GLY A 365 10.18 1.00 8.00
CA GLY A 365 9.19 2.03 8.32
C GLY A 365 7.78 1.47 8.52
N ALA A 366 7.20 0.85 7.49
CA ALA A 366 5.77 0.52 7.46
C ALA A 366 5.42 -0.83 8.12
N ALA A 367 6.25 -1.86 7.93
CA ALA A 367 5.97 -3.20 8.47
C ALA A 367 5.88 -3.25 10.01
N PRO A 368 6.75 -2.57 10.79
CA PRO A 368 6.61 -2.55 12.26
C PRO A 368 5.34 -1.84 12.74
N VAL A 369 4.87 -0.83 12.01
CA VAL A 369 3.60 -0.15 12.31
C VAL A 369 2.43 -1.09 12.05
N ALA A 370 2.45 -1.81 10.92
CA ALA A 370 1.45 -2.83 10.62
C ALA A 370 1.40 -3.92 11.70
N ARG A 371 2.56 -4.39 12.19
CA ARG A 371 2.63 -5.38 13.27
C ARG A 371 1.86 -4.91 14.52
N LYS A 372 2.06 -3.66 14.95
CA LYS A 372 1.35 -3.11 16.11
C LYS A 372 -0.17 -3.05 15.92
N ILE A 373 -0.63 -2.71 14.71
CA ILE A 373 -2.06 -2.70 14.37
C ILE A 373 -2.64 -4.12 14.45
N LEU A 374 -1.92 -5.09 13.87
CA LEU A 374 -2.32 -6.49 13.89
C LEU A 374 -2.33 -7.06 15.32
N ASP A 375 -1.33 -6.76 16.14
CA ASP A 375 -1.27 -7.18 17.55
C ASP A 375 -2.44 -6.60 18.36
N ALA A 376 -2.68 -5.29 18.21
CA ALA A 376 -3.77 -4.60 18.89
C ALA A 376 -5.14 -5.21 18.53
N TYR A 377 -5.31 -5.65 17.29
CA TYR A 377 -6.56 -6.22 16.81
C TYR A 377 -6.73 -7.72 17.12
N LEU A 378 -5.68 -8.53 16.95
CA LEU A 378 -5.75 -10.00 17.02
C LEU A 378 -5.44 -10.58 18.40
N VAL A 379 -4.57 -9.94 19.17
CA VAL A 379 -4.14 -10.44 20.49
C VAL A 379 -4.94 -9.78 21.60
N GLY A 380 -5.36 -8.52 21.40
CA GLY A 380 -6.18 -7.77 22.35
C GLY A 380 -5.40 -7.44 23.64
N GLY A 381 -4.63 -6.36 23.59
CA GLY A 381 -3.87 -5.88 24.75
C GLY A 381 -2.50 -5.37 24.34
N MET A 382 -2.34 -4.04 24.31
CA MET A 382 -1.05 -3.47 24.65
C MET A 382 -1.04 -3.38 26.17
N ASP A 383 -0.43 -4.34 26.85
CA ASP A 383 0.07 -4.05 28.19
C ASP A 383 1.10 -2.94 28.02
N VAL A 384 0.76 -1.78 28.55
CA VAL A 384 1.60 -0.59 28.57
C VAL A 384 2.54 -0.77 29.75
N ASP A 385 3.50 -1.69 29.66
CA ASP A 385 4.60 -1.75 30.61
C ASP A 385 5.93 -2.06 29.91
N GLU A 386 6.87 -1.16 30.23
CA GLU A 386 8.32 -1.05 29.89
C GLU A 386 8.74 -0.47 28.53
#